data_AF-A0A1N6KFV4-F1
#
_entry.id   AF-A0A1N6KFV4-F1
#
_cell.length_a   1.000
_cell.length_b   1.000
_cell.length_c   1.000
_cell.angle_alpha   90.00
_cell.angle_beta   90.00
_cell.angle_gamma   90.00
#
_symmetry.space_group_name_H-M   'P 1'
#
loop_
_entity.id
_entity.type
_entity.pdbx_description
1 polymer ?
#
loop_
_entity_poly.entity_id
_entity_poly.type
_entity_poly.pdbx_seq_one_letter_code
_entity_poly.pdbx_strand_id
1 'polypeptide(L)'
;MNGVPSLTTLSSDALMLVFWLSLPALAVATLVGLLLGLLQSVTQVQDQSLPYGAKIICVGAVLMVTAPWACRELARFLAHVFTFIAAGRLQ
;
A
#
# COMPACT_ATOMS: atom_id res chain seq x y z
N MET A 1 5.65 32.53 -10.12
CA MET A 1 6.35 31.22 -10.06
C MET A 1 6.42 30.84 -8.59
N ASN A 2 5.33 30.30 -8.05
CA ASN A 2 5.02 30.43 -6.63
C ASN A 2 5.56 29.22 -5.86
N GLY A 3 6.82 29.29 -5.45
CA GLY A 3 7.50 28.31 -4.59
C GLY A 3 7.04 28.34 -3.12
N VAL A 4 5.76 28.60 -2.87
CA VAL A 4 5.16 28.39 -1.54
C VAL A 4 4.67 26.95 -1.47
N PRO A 5 5.06 26.16 -0.45
CA PRO A 5 4.51 24.84 -0.24
C PRO A 5 3.01 24.98 0.05
N SER A 6 2.19 24.81 -0.99
CA SER A 6 0.74 24.88 -0.97
C SER A 6 0.15 23.51 -0.69
N LEU A 7 -1.13 23.46 -0.30
CA LEU A 7 -1.89 22.22 -0.07
C LEU A 7 -1.77 21.20 -1.22
N THR A 8 -1.53 21.67 -2.44
CA THR A 8 -1.29 20.83 -3.62
C THR A 8 -0.01 20.00 -3.51
N THR A 9 1.08 20.56 -2.98
CA THR A 9 2.34 19.82 -2.78
C THR A 9 2.18 18.73 -1.72
N LEU A 10 1.52 19.05 -0.61
CA LEU A 10 1.21 18.07 0.44
C LEU A 10 0.29 16.95 -0.07
N SER A 11 -0.68 17.29 -0.92
CA SER A 11 -1.56 16.32 -1.58
C SER A 11 -0.80 15.40 -2.53
N SER A 12 0.13 15.95 -3.33
CA SER A 12 1.00 15.15 -4.19
C SER A 12 1.90 14.21 -3.40
N ASP A 13 2.50 14.67 -2.30
CA ASP A 13 3.29 13.83 -1.41
C ASP A 13 2.46 12.72 -0.76
N ALA A 14 1.23 13.03 -0.34
CA ALA A 14 0.30 12.04 0.20
C ALA A 14 -0.06 10.96 -0.84
N LEU A 15 -0.34 11.36 -2.08
CA LEU A 15 -0.62 10.43 -3.18
C LEU A 15 0.59 9.56 -3.48
N MET A 16 1.79 10.15 -3.51
CA MET A 16 3.03 9.41 -3.75
C MET A 16 3.35 8.43 -2.62
N LEU A 17 3.08 8.80 -1.37
CA LEU A 17 3.16 7.92 -0.21
C LEU A 17 2.24 6.71 -0.36
N VAL A 18 0.95 6.93 -0.63
CA VAL A 18 -0.03 5.86 -0.80
C VAL A 18 0.34 4.95 -1.97
N PHE A 19 0.80 5.53 -3.08
CA PHE A 19 1.28 4.78 -4.23
C PHE A 19 2.44 3.85 -3.85
N TRP A 20 3.47 4.38 -3.19
CA TRP A 20 4.62 3.58 -2.77
C TRP A 20 4.28 2.52 -1.72
N LEU A 21 3.35 2.84 -0.81
CA LEU A 21 2.92 1.95 0.26
C LEU A 21 2.09 0.77 -0.26
N SER A 22 1.29 1.01 -1.30
CA SER A 22 0.40 -0.01 -1.89
C SER A 22 1.11 -0.93 -2.87
N LEU A 23 2.16 -0.46 -3.56
CA LEU A 23 2.96 -1.25 -4.51
C LEU A 23 3.38 -2.64 -4.00
N PRO A 24 4.02 -2.80 -2.83
CA PRO A 24 4.48 -4.11 -2.38
C PRO A 24 3.33 -5.07 -2.09
N ALA A 25 2.26 -4.60 -1.44
CA ALA A 25 1.08 -5.42 -1.19
C ALA A 25 0.39 -5.84 -2.51
N LEU A 26 0.28 -4.90 -3.45
CA LEU A 26 -0.34 -5.13 -4.74
C LEU A 26 0.45 -6.14 -5.58
N ALA A 27 1.78 -5.99 -5.64
CA ALA A 27 2.68 -6.87 -6.37
C ALA A 27 2.58 -8.32 -5.87
N VAL A 28 2.58 -8.53 -4.54
CA VAL A 28 2.44 -9.90 -4.03
C VAL A 28 1.02 -10.43 -4.22
N ALA A 29 -0.01 -9.61 -4.03
CA ALA A 29 -1.39 -10.02 -4.28
C ALA A 29 -1.62 -10.45 -5.74
N THR A 30 -1.00 -9.77 -6.71
CA THR A 30 -1.05 -10.16 -8.13
C THR A 30 -0.26 -11.43 -8.39
N LEU A 31 0.98 -11.53 -7.89
CA LEU A 31 1.83 -12.71 -8.11
C LEU A 31 1.17 -13.98 -7.54
N VAL A 32 0.69 -13.92 -6.30
CA VAL A 32 0.01 -15.04 -5.64
C VAL A 32 -1.31 -15.36 -6.34
N GLY A 33 -2.09 -14.34 -6.71
CA GLY A 33 -3.34 -14.55 -7.45
C GLY A 33 -3.13 -15.24 -8.78
N LEU A 34 -2.06 -14.87 -9.51
CA LEU A 34 -1.68 -15.50 -10.76
C LEU A 34 -1.23 -16.95 -10.55
N LEU A 35 -0.35 -17.21 -9.57
CA LEU A 35 0.12 -18.56 -9.25
C LEU A 35 -1.02 -19.49 -8.86
N LEU A 36 -1.92 -19.05 -7.98
CA LEU A 36 -3.08 -19.84 -7.57
C LEU A 36 -4.05 -20.07 -8.72
N GLY A 37 -4.27 -19.08 -9.59
CA GLY A 37 -5.11 -19.23 -10.79
C GLY A 37 -4.54 -20.22 -11.80
N LEU A 38 -3.21 -20.23 -11.99
CA LEU A 38 -2.53 -21.20 -12.83
C LEU A 38 -2.62 -22.61 -12.26
N LEU A 39 -2.40 -22.78 -10.95
CA LEU A 39 -2.58 -24.05 -10.26
C LEU A 39 -4.01 -24.59 -10.41
N GLN A 40 -5.01 -23.73 -10.26
CA GLN A 40 -6.42 -24.07 -10.46
C GLN A 40 -6.69 -24.55 -11.90
N SER A 41 -6.08 -23.91 -12.90
CA SER A 41 -6.25 -24.26 -14.31
C SER A 41 -5.57 -25.59 -14.66
N VAL A 42 -4.35 -25.83 -14.17
CA VAL A 42 -3.57 -27.05 -14.48
C VAL A 42 -4.14 -28.29 -13.77
N THR A 43 -4.60 -28.15 -12.52
CA THR A 43 -5.12 -29.30 -11.74
C THR A 43 -6.59 -29.61 -12.02
N GLN A 44 -7.29 -28.79 -12.81
CA GLN A 44 -8.73 -28.87 -13.08
C GLN A 44 -9.63 -28.87 -11.83
N VAL A 45 -9.08 -28.55 -10.65
CA VAL A 45 -9.84 -28.39 -9.41
C VAL A 45 -10.48 -27.00 -9.43
N GLN A 46 -11.75 -26.93 -9.80
CA GLN A 46 -12.54 -25.68 -9.80
C GLN A 46 -13.18 -25.36 -8.44
N ASP A 47 -12.68 -25.94 -7.34
CA ASP A 47 -13.16 -25.61 -6.01
C ASP A 47 -12.66 -24.22 -5.61
N GLN A 48 -13.58 -23.24 -5.52
CA GLN A 48 -13.24 -21.85 -5.23
C GLN A 48 -12.84 -21.61 -3.77
N SER A 49 -13.08 -22.56 -2.86
CA SER A 49 -12.81 -22.39 -1.43
C SER A 49 -11.30 -22.41 -1.11
N LEU A 50 -10.55 -23.28 -1.78
CA LEU A 50 -9.10 -23.46 -1.61
C LEU A 50 -8.26 -22.23 -2.03
N PRO A 51 -8.43 -21.65 -3.24
CA PRO A 51 -7.71 -20.45 -3.63
C PRO A 51 -8.12 -19.23 -2.80
N TYR A 52 -9.36 -19.16 -2.29
CA TYR A 52 -9.80 -18.06 -1.44
C TYR A 52 -9.06 -18.05 -0.09
N GLY A 53 -9.00 -19.20 0.59
CA GLY A 53 -8.26 -19.34 1.85
C GLY A 53 -6.76 -19.09 1.69
N ALA A 54 -6.14 -19.71 0.67
CA ALA A 54 -4.72 -19.52 0.40
C ALA A 54 -4.37 -18.05 0.12
N LYS A 55 -5.20 -17.34 -0.66
CA LYS A 55 -4.98 -15.93 -1.00
C LYS A 55 -5.02 -15.02 0.24
N ILE A 56 -5.96 -15.24 1.16
CA ILE A 56 -6.05 -14.45 2.41
C ILE A 56 -4.80 -14.63 3.26
N ILE A 57 -4.33 -15.87 3.43
CA ILE A 57 -3.14 -16.17 4.24
C ILE A 57 -1.90 -15.52 3.63
N CYS A 58 -1.71 -15.66 2.31
CA CYS A 58 -0.55 -15.07 1.62
C CYS A 58 -0.55 -13.54 1.68
N VAL A 59 -1.68 -12.88 1.37
CA VAL A 59 -1.77 -11.41 1.43
C VAL A 59 -1.62 -10.92 2.86
N GLY A 60 -2.24 -11.61 3.84
CA GLY A 60 -2.10 -11.30 5.26
C GLY A 60 -0.65 -11.36 5.73
N ALA A 61 0.09 -12.41 5.37
CA ALA A 61 1.50 -12.55 5.71
C ALA A 61 2.35 -11.40 5.12
N VAL A 62 2.10 -11.01 3.88
CA VAL A 62 2.80 -9.89 3.22
C VAL A 62 2.52 -8.58 3.94
N LEU A 63 1.27 -8.32 4.30
CA LEU A 63 0.89 -7.14 5.06
C LEU A 63 1.58 -7.12 6.43
N MET A 64 1.67 -8.24 7.13
CA MET A 64 2.39 -8.31 8.42
C MET A 64 3.88 -8.01 8.27
N VAL A 65 4.53 -8.50 7.21
CA VAL A 65 5.97 -8.24 6.95
C VAL A 65 6.21 -6.79 6.54
N THR A 66 5.30 -6.21 5.75
CA THR A 66 5.41 -4.82 5.25
C THR A 66 4.90 -3.76 6.24
N ALA A 67 4.07 -4.16 7.22
CA ALA A 67 3.52 -3.29 8.26
C ALA A 67 4.54 -2.42 9.00
N PRO A 68 5.65 -2.94 9.56
CA PRO A 68 6.59 -2.10 10.32
C PRO A 68 7.25 -1.01 9.48
N TRP A 69 7.54 -1.30 8.20
CA TRP A 69 8.04 -0.31 7.26
C TRP A 69 6.96 0.72 6.92
N ALA A 70 5.75 0.25 6.63
CA ALA A 70 4.61 1.10 6.30
C ALA A 70 4.27 2.10 7.41
N CYS A 71 4.29 1.64 8.67
CA CYS A 71 4.08 2.49 9.83
C CYS A 71 5.15 3.57 9.98
N ARG A 72 6.42 3.27 9.68
CA ARG A 72 7.51 4.26 9.73
C ARG A 72 7.31 5.37 8.71
N GLU A 73 6.96 5.01 7.48
CA GLU A 73 6.75 5.98 6.41
C GLU A 73 5.51 6.85 6.68
N LEU A 74 4.42 6.23 7.16
CA LEU A 74 3.23 6.97 7.58
C LEU A 74 3.51 7.92 8.75
N ALA A 75 4.26 7.50 9.76
CA ALA A 75 4.63 8.34 10.90
C ALA A 75 5.49 9.54 10.47
N ARG A 76 6.42 9.32 9.53
CA ARG A 76 7.25 10.39 8.94
C ARG A 76 6.37 11.41 8.20
N PHE A 77 5.43 10.94 7.39
CA PHE A 77 4.49 11.84 6.70
C PHE A 77 3.61 12.62 7.69
N LEU A 78 3.07 11.96 8.72
CA LEU A 78 2.30 12.62 9.78
C LEU A 78 3.11 13.72 10.47
N ALA A 79 4.36 13.45 10.85
CA ALA A 79 5.23 14.45 11.45
C ALA A 79 5.44 15.66 10.52
N HIS A 80 5.56 15.41 9.21
CA HIS A 80 5.69 16.47 8.21
C HIS A 80 4.42 17.34 8.13
N VAL A 81 3.24 16.70 8.12
CA VAL A 81 1.93 17.37 8.15
C VAL A 81 1.76 18.19 9.42
N PHE A 82 2.07 17.63 10.60
CA PHE A 82 1.94 18.37 11.87
C PHE A 82 2.87 19.58 11.92
N THR A 83 4.10 19.44 11.42
CA THR A 83 5.04 20.57 11.32
C THR A 83 4.52 21.65 10.38
N PHE A 84 3.90 21.26 9.26
CA PHE A 84 3.27 22.18 8.32
C PHE A 84 2.11 22.96 8.94
N ILE A 85 1.25 22.28 9.71
CA ILE A 85 0.12 22.91 10.43
C ILE A 85 0.64 23.84 11.54
N ALA A 86 1.58 23.37 12.36
CA ALA A 86 2.12 24.14 13.48
C ALA A 86 2.86 25.42 13.03
N ALA A 87 3.45 25.40 11.83
CA ALA A 87 4.08 26.58 11.24
C ALA A 87 3.09 27.68 10.79
N GLY A 88 1.76 27.49 10.97
CA GLY A 88 0.76 28.51 10.69
C GLY A 88 0.64 28.87 9.21
N ARG A 89 1.04 27.98 8.30
CA ARG A 89 1.02 28.19 6.84
C ARG A 89 -0.34 27.83 6.22
N LEU A 90 -1.43 28.28 6.84
CA LEU A 90 -2.80 28.16 6.33
C LEU A 90 -3.14 29.31 5.33
N GLN A 91 -2.20 29.66 4.46
CA GLN A 91 -2.42 30.62 3.36
C GLN A 91 -2.47 29.89 2.02
#